data_AF-A0A849Q2D7-F1
#
_entry.id   AF-A0A849Q2D7-F1
#
_cell.length_a   1.000
_cell.length_b   1.000
_cell.length_c   1.000
_cell.angle_alpha   90.00
_cell.angle_beta   90.00
_cell.angle_gamma   90.00
#
_symmetry.space_group_name_H-M   'P 1'
#
loop_
_entity.id
_entity.type
_entity.pdbx_description
1 polymer ?
#
loop_
_entity_poly.entity_id
_entity_poly.type
_entity_poly.pdbx_seq_one_letter_code
_entity_poly.pdbx_strand_id
1 'polypeptide(L)'
;MKRVVTVLAFDLGIDPILYDFLTKVVLSLMIGILIGIEREHHRQDQEVFAGVRTFAIVCICGMLATFVAQLIDIMILQITTALIAVSCFFLIYRVYMISGKLGMTSSIALFLTYLLGVLVAMGHYLFA
;
A
#
# COMPACT_ATOMS: atom_id res chain seq x y z
N MET A 1 -18.74 -8.53 11.87
CA MET A 1 -17.82 -9.27 10.96
C MET A 1 -16.74 -10.09 11.68
N LYS A 2 -16.12 -9.59 12.77
CA LYS A 2 -15.17 -10.38 13.59
C LYS A 2 -15.67 -11.79 13.94
N ARG A 3 -16.95 -11.93 14.28
CA ARG A 3 -17.59 -13.21 14.65
C ARG A 3 -17.67 -14.24 13.51
N VAL A 4 -17.68 -13.82 12.24
CA VAL A 4 -17.75 -14.75 11.08
C VAL A 4 -16.35 -15.26 10.72
N VAL A 5 -15.36 -14.37 10.79
CA VAL A 5 -13.95 -14.69 10.55
C VAL A 5 -13.40 -15.66 11.60
N THR A 6 -13.78 -15.49 12.87
CA THR A 6 -13.40 -16.42 13.95
C THR A 6 -13.98 -17.82 13.75
N VAL A 7 -15.17 -17.94 13.16
CA VAL A 7 -15.82 -19.24 12.91
C VAL A 7 -15.14 -19.97 11.73
N LEU A 8 -14.84 -19.26 10.65
CA LEU A 8 -14.14 -19.81 9.48
C LEU A 8 -12.69 -20.24 9.77
N ALA A 9 -11.96 -19.49 10.60
CA ALA A 9 -10.60 -19.86 11.02
C ALA A 9 -10.59 -21.11 11.91
N PHE A 10 -11.60 -21.26 12.77
CA PHE A 10 -11.77 -22.45 13.62
C PHE A 10 -12.07 -23.71 12.80
N ASP A 11 -12.86 -23.61 11.72
CA ASP A 11 -13.17 -24.72 10.81
C ASP A 11 -11.95 -25.22 10.01
N LEU A 12 -10.96 -24.36 9.73
CA LEU A 12 -9.73 -24.74 9.02
C LEU A 12 -8.57 -25.17 9.95
N GLY A 13 -8.73 -25.06 11.27
CA GLY A 13 -7.65 -25.34 12.24
C GLY A 13 -6.48 -24.35 12.17
N ILE A 14 -6.66 -23.17 11.56
CA ILE A 14 -5.65 -22.12 11.45
C ILE A 14 -5.86 -21.08 12.57
N ASP A 15 -4.77 -20.55 13.11
CA ASP A 15 -4.85 -19.53 14.14
C ASP A 15 -5.57 -18.27 13.61
N PRO A 16 -6.54 -17.71 14.35
CA PRO A 16 -7.33 -16.55 13.91
C PRO A 16 -6.49 -15.31 13.55
N ILE A 17 -5.27 -15.23 14.08
CA ILE A 17 -4.33 -14.12 13.85
C ILE A 17 -3.71 -14.24 12.46
N LEU A 18 -3.22 -15.42 12.07
CA LEU A 18 -2.66 -15.67 10.75
C LEU A 18 -3.70 -15.48 9.65
N TYR A 19 -4.96 -15.89 9.86
CA TYR A 19 -6.02 -15.68 8.89
C TYR A 19 -6.31 -14.18 8.65
N ASP A 20 -6.41 -13.37 9.71
CA ASP A 20 -6.61 -11.92 9.60
C ASP A 20 -5.42 -11.25 8.91
N PHE A 21 -4.20 -11.64 9.26
CA PHE A 21 -2.98 -11.15 8.63
C PHE A 21 -2.95 -11.47 7.13
N LEU A 22 -3.16 -12.74 6.75
CA LEU A 22 -3.13 -13.17 5.35
C LEU A 22 -4.21 -12.47 4.52
N THR A 23 -5.40 -12.29 5.09
CA THR A 23 -6.49 -11.55 4.44
C THR A 23 -6.08 -10.11 4.14
N LYS A 24 -5.46 -9.41 5.10
CA LYS A 24 -4.97 -8.04 4.91
C LYS A 24 -3.82 -7.96 3.89
N VAL A 25 -2.95 -8.97 3.83
CA VAL A 25 -1.88 -9.04 2.82
C VAL A 25 -2.48 -9.21 1.43
N VAL A 26 -3.46 -10.11 1.27
CA VAL A 26 -4.12 -10.32 -0.02
C VAL A 26 -4.90 -9.08 -0.46
N LEU A 27 -5.61 -8.42 0.45
CA LEU A 27 -6.33 -7.17 0.16
C LEU A 27 -5.38 -6.04 -0.26
N SER A 28 -4.30 -5.82 0.48
CA SER A 28 -3.31 -4.79 0.13
C SER A 28 -2.64 -5.07 -1.22
N LEU A 29 -2.33 -6.34 -1.52
CA LEU A 29 -1.81 -6.74 -2.83
C LEU A 29 -2.84 -6.46 -3.94
N MET A 30 -4.10 -6.85 -3.77
CA MET A 30 -5.16 -6.64 -4.77
C MET A 30 -5.36 -5.15 -5.07
N ILE A 31 -5.44 -4.30 -4.03
CA ILE A 31 -5.59 -2.85 -4.17
C ILE A 31 -4.38 -2.25 -4.89
N GLY A 32 -3.16 -2.60 -4.47
CA GLY A 32 -1.95 -2.09 -5.08
C GLY A 32 -1.77 -2.52 -6.54
N ILE A 33 -2.15 -3.75 -6.89
CA ILE A 33 -2.14 -4.23 -8.28
C ILE A 33 -3.18 -3.49 -9.12
N LEU A 34 -4.41 -3.34 -8.62
CA LEU A 34 -5.49 -2.66 -9.36
C LEU A 34 -5.11 -1.22 -9.71
N ILE A 35 -4.62 -0.45 -8.72
CA ILE A 35 -4.15 0.92 -8.92
C ILE A 35 -2.96 0.94 -9.90
N GLY A 36 -2.06 -0.03 -9.75
CA GLY A 36 -0.91 -0.20 -10.62
C GLY A 36 -1.29 -0.40 -12.09
N ILE A 37 -2.27 -1.28 -12.36
CA ILE A 37 -2.76 -1.58 -13.72
C ILE A 37 -3.40 -0.35 -14.33
N GLU A 38 -4.29 0.31 -13.60
CA GLU A 38 -4.97 1.53 -14.06
C GLU A 38 -3.95 2.63 -14.44
N ARG A 39 -2.90 2.76 -13.61
CA ARG A 39 -1.84 3.75 -13.83
C ARG A 39 -0.98 3.44 -15.05
N GLU A 40 -0.68 2.17 -15.29
CA GLU A 40 0.12 1.71 -16.43
C GLU A 40 -0.68 1.82 -17.73
N HIS A 41 -1.97 1.52 -17.69
CA HIS A 41 -2.88 1.64 -18.85
C HIS A 41 -3.08 3.09 -19.29
N HIS A 42 -3.28 4.02 -18.35
CA HIS A 42 -3.45 5.44 -18.65
C HIS A 42 -2.18 6.15 -19.15
N ARG A 43 -1.01 5.51 -19.07
CA ARG A 43 0.28 6.14 -19.42
C ARG A 43 1.04 5.38 -20.51
N GLN A 44 0.35 4.63 -21.38
CA GLN A 44 1.00 3.89 -22.48
C GLN A 44 1.82 4.77 -23.46
N ASP A 45 1.57 6.09 -23.53
CA ASP A 45 2.26 7.00 -24.46
C ASP A 45 3.43 7.83 -23.84
N GLN A 46 3.72 7.72 -22.55
CA GLN A 46 4.85 8.43 -21.90
C GLN A 46 5.54 7.57 -20.84
N GLU A 47 6.86 7.69 -20.71
CA GLU A 47 7.70 6.85 -19.83
C GLU A 47 7.05 6.53 -18.48
N VAL A 48 6.86 5.23 -18.23
CA VAL A 48 6.16 4.71 -17.06
C VAL A 48 7.01 4.94 -15.81
N PHE A 49 6.58 5.91 -15.03
CA PHE A 49 7.25 6.42 -13.82
C PHE A 49 7.31 5.39 -12.67
N ALA A 50 6.34 4.47 -12.59
CA ALA A 50 6.26 3.37 -11.64
C ALA A 50 5.22 2.36 -12.14
N GLY A 51 5.58 1.09 -12.27
CA GLY A 51 4.70 0.04 -12.80
C GLY A 51 3.87 -0.64 -11.71
N VAL A 52 3.03 -1.60 -12.13
CA VAL A 52 2.10 -2.35 -11.25
C VAL A 52 2.78 -2.91 -9.99
N ARG A 53 4.00 -3.42 -10.14
CA ARG A 53 4.78 -4.01 -9.04
C ARG A 53 5.12 -3.01 -7.94
N THR A 54 5.42 -1.77 -8.30
CA THR A 54 5.80 -0.73 -7.33
C THR A 54 4.60 -0.39 -6.45
N PHE A 55 3.41 -0.24 -7.04
CA PHE A 55 2.18 0.04 -6.30
C PHE A 55 1.79 -1.11 -5.36
N ALA A 56 1.91 -2.36 -5.82
CA ALA A 56 1.68 -3.53 -4.99
C ALA A 56 2.61 -3.57 -3.75
N ILE A 57 3.92 -3.38 -3.96
CA ILE A 57 4.90 -3.38 -2.87
C ILE A 57 4.64 -2.23 -1.89
N VAL A 58 4.35 -1.03 -2.39
CA VAL A 58 4.09 0.15 -1.54
C VAL A 58 2.84 -0.03 -0.69
N CYS A 59 1.78 -0.64 -1.22
CA CYS A 59 0.57 -0.94 -0.46
C CYS A 59 0.86 -1.95 0.67
N ILE A 60 1.59 -3.03 0.35
CA ILE A 60 2.02 -4.02 1.35
C ILE A 60 2.93 -3.38 2.40
N CYS A 61 3.84 -2.49 2.01
CA CYS A 61 4.69 -1.76 2.94
C CYS A 61 3.89 -0.93 3.94
N GLY A 62 2.83 -0.23 3.49
CA GLY A 62 1.92 0.48 4.39
C GLY A 62 1.22 -0.44 5.38
N MET A 63 0.71 -1.58 4.90
CA MET A 63 0.07 -2.59 5.73
C MET A 63 1.02 -3.17 6.78
N LEU A 64 2.23 -3.56 6.37
CA LEU A 64 3.26 -4.11 7.25
C LEU A 64 3.76 -3.07 8.26
N ALA A 65 3.96 -1.82 7.84
CA ALA A 65 4.40 -0.75 8.73
C ALA A 65 3.40 -0.53 9.87
N THR A 66 2.11 -0.53 9.57
CA THR A 66 1.06 -0.43 10.59
C THR A 66 1.00 -1.66 11.47
N PHE A 67 1.14 -2.86 10.91
CA PHE A 67 1.16 -4.10 11.69
C PHE A 67 2.31 -4.12 12.69
N VAL A 68 3.52 -3.76 12.26
CA VAL A 68 4.70 -3.66 13.13
C VAL A 68 4.55 -2.53 14.16
N ALA A 69 3.97 -1.39 13.77
CA ALA A 69 3.73 -0.28 14.68
C ALA A 69 2.73 -0.63 15.79
N GLN A 70 1.75 -1.49 15.53
CA GLN A 70 0.84 -2.01 16.56
C GLN A 70 1.52 -2.99 17.52
N LEU A 71 2.57 -3.69 17.08
CA LEU A 71 3.30 -4.66 17.90
C LEU A 71 4.39 -4.02 18.76
N ILE A 72 5.07 -2.99 18.23
CA ILE A 72 6.23 -2.38 18.87
C ILE A 72 5.88 -0.99 19.37
N ASP A 73 5.74 -0.02 18.45
CA ASP A 73 5.45 1.37 18.78
C ASP A 73 4.95 2.17 17.54
N ILE A 74 4.10 3.17 17.78
CA ILE A 74 3.56 4.08 16.75
C ILE A 74 4.66 4.87 16.02
N MET A 75 5.83 5.09 16.64
CA MET A 75 6.96 5.79 16.04
C MET A 75 7.43 5.14 14.74
N ILE A 76 7.30 3.81 14.60
CA ILE A 76 7.66 3.09 13.38
C ILE A 76 6.81 3.57 12.20
N LEU A 77 5.50 3.75 12.42
CA LEU A 77 4.58 4.24 11.40
C LEU A 77 4.93 5.67 10.96
N GLN A 78 5.35 6.52 11.91
CA GLN A 78 5.76 7.89 11.60
C GLN A 78 7.03 7.91 10.74
N ILE A 79 8.02 7.07 11.09
CA ILE A 79 9.28 6.95 10.35
C ILE A 79 9.03 6.42 8.93
N THR A 80 8.26 5.34 8.77
CA THR A 80 7.97 4.77 7.44
C THR A 80 7.17 5.73 6.57
N THR A 81 6.22 6.46 7.16
CA THR A 81 5.43 7.48 6.44
C THR A 81 6.32 8.63 5.98
N ALA A 82 7.24 9.10 6.83
CA ALA A 82 8.22 10.11 6.46
C ALA A 82 9.15 9.63 5.34
N LEU A 83 9.65 8.39 5.42
CA LEU A 83 10.50 7.80 4.37
C LEU A 83 9.78 7.69 3.03
N ILE A 84 8.51 7.28 3.02
CA ILE A 84 7.71 7.22 1.78
C ILE A 84 7.45 8.61 1.23
N ALA A 85 7.15 9.61 2.08
CA ALA A 85 6.99 10.99 1.65
C ALA A 85 8.26 11.57 1.03
N VAL A 86 9.43 11.32 1.64
CA VAL A 86 10.73 11.74 1.11
C VAL A 86 11.04 11.01 -0.21
N SER A 87 10.79 9.71 -0.29
CA SER A 87 10.98 8.92 -1.52
C SER A 87 10.10 9.44 -2.65
N CYS A 88 8.85 9.78 -2.33
CA CYS A 88 7.88 10.39 -3.23
C CYS A 88 8.39 11.74 -3.76
N PHE A 89 8.94 12.60 -2.89
CA PHE A 89 9.54 13.88 -3.27
C PHE A 89 10.78 13.70 -4.17
N PHE A 90 11.66 12.76 -3.82
CA PHE A 90 12.83 12.44 -4.64
C PHE A 90 12.44 11.96 -6.04
N LEU A 91 11.40 11.15 -6.15
CA LEU A 91 10.87 10.70 -7.43
C LEU A 91 10.30 11.86 -8.27
N ILE A 92 9.57 12.80 -7.66
CA ILE A 92 9.10 14.03 -8.35
C ILE A 92 10.31 14.80 -8.91
N TYR A 93 11.33 15.00 -8.08
CA TYR A 93 12.54 15.72 -8.47
C TYR A 93 13.27 15.03 -9.63
N ARG A 94 13.42 13.69 -9.58
CA ARG A 94 14.08 12.92 -10.63
C ARG A 94 13.40 13.06 -11.98
N VAL A 95 12.08 13.00 -12.03
CA VAL A 95 11.38 13.12 -13.31
C VAL A 95 11.22 14.55 -13.78
N TYR A 96 11.16 15.51 -12.87
CA TYR A 96 11.31 16.91 -13.24
C TYR A 96 12.64 17.16 -13.96
N MET A 97 13.75 16.60 -13.44
CA MET A 97 15.08 16.71 -14.05
C MET A 97 15.21 15.99 -15.40
N ILE A 98 14.55 14.83 -15.57
CA ILE A 98 14.69 14.01 -16.78
C ILE A 98 13.76 14.47 -17.90
N SER A 99 12.50 14.75 -17.60
CA SER A 99 11.46 14.95 -18.62
C SER A 99 10.99 16.40 -18.75
N GLY A 100 11.39 17.30 -17.85
CA GLY A 100 10.92 18.70 -17.79
C GLY A 100 9.42 18.86 -17.53
N LYS A 101 8.69 17.76 -17.34
CA LYS A 101 7.26 17.70 -17.05
C LYS A 101 7.05 17.32 -15.59
N LEU A 102 6.13 18.01 -14.93
CA LEU A 102 5.75 17.72 -13.55
C LEU A 102 4.93 16.42 -13.47
N GLY A 103 5.60 15.31 -13.15
CA GLY A 103 4.98 14.01 -12.87
C GLY A 103 4.28 13.92 -11.50
N MET A 104 3.68 15.02 -11.00
CA MET A 104 3.15 15.11 -9.63
C MET A 104 2.12 14.03 -9.30
N THR A 105 1.24 13.69 -10.26
CA THR A 105 0.14 12.75 -10.00
C THR A 105 0.61 11.31 -9.75
N SER A 106 1.78 10.89 -10.24
CA SER A 106 2.29 9.52 -10.00
C SER A 106 2.83 9.37 -8.59
N SER A 107 3.53 10.38 -8.13
CA SER A 107 4.06 10.45 -6.77
C SER A 107 2.92 10.51 -5.75
N ILE A 108 1.90 11.34 -5.99
CA ILE A 108 0.70 11.39 -5.14
C ILE A 108 -0.03 10.05 -5.11
N ALA A 109 -0.18 9.37 -6.27
CA ALA A 109 -0.81 8.05 -6.32
C ALA A 109 -0.04 7.00 -5.49
N LEU A 110 1.31 7.01 -5.55
CA LEU A 110 2.14 6.12 -4.72
C LEU A 110 1.94 6.39 -3.23
N PHE A 111 1.90 7.67 -2.82
CA PHE A 111 1.65 8.05 -1.44
C PHE A 111 0.26 7.61 -0.96
N LEU A 112 -0.77 7.81 -1.78
CA LEU A 112 -2.13 7.34 -1.49
C LEU A 112 -2.20 5.81 -1.40
N THR A 113 -1.45 5.10 -2.23
CA THR A 113 -1.40 3.63 -2.21
C THR A 113 -0.78 3.09 -0.92
N TYR A 114 0.25 3.78 -0.41
CA TYR A 114 0.79 3.50 0.93
C TYR A 114 -0.26 3.71 2.02
N LEU A 115 -0.98 4.84 1.99
CA LEU A 115 -2.05 5.14 2.96
C LEU A 115 -3.20 4.12 2.90
N LEU A 116 -3.57 3.65 1.72
CA LEU A 116 -4.55 2.57 1.57
C LEU A 116 -4.08 1.29 2.26
N GLY A 117 -2.80 0.95 2.15
CA GLY A 117 -2.18 -0.16 2.90
C GLY A 117 -2.32 0.00 4.42
N VAL A 118 -2.08 1.21 4.93
CA VAL A 118 -2.28 1.56 6.35
C VAL A 118 -3.75 1.36 6.76
N LEU A 119 -4.69 1.82 5.94
CA LEU A 119 -6.14 1.66 6.18
C LEU A 119 -6.57 0.19 6.24
N VAL A 120 -6.04 -0.63 5.33
CA VAL A 120 -6.28 -2.08 5.29
C VAL A 120 -5.79 -2.74 6.59
N ALA A 121 -4.60 -2.37 7.08
CA ALA A 121 -4.06 -2.89 8.33
C ALA A 121 -4.92 -2.53 9.55
N MET A 122 -5.48 -1.31 9.59
CA MET A 122 -6.37 -0.87 10.67
C MET A 122 -7.75 -1.54 10.63
N GLY A 123 -8.06 -2.35 9.61
CA GLY A 123 -9.36 -3.02 9.47
C GLY A 123 -10.47 -2.10 8.94
N HIS A 124 -10.10 -0.93 8.41
CA HIS A 124 -11.01 0.00 7.73
C HIS A 124 -11.08 -0.27 6.22
N TYR A 125 -11.00 -1.53 5.80
CA TYR A 125 -11.10 -1.94 4.38
C TYR A 125 -12.46 -1.62 3.73
N LEU A 126 -13.47 -1.21 4.51
CA LEU A 126 -14.76 -0.74 3.95
C LEU A 126 -14.65 0.66 3.30
N PHE A 127 -13.61 1.42 3.66
CA PHE A 127 -13.35 2.77 3.17
C PHE A 127 -12.12 2.84 2.25
N ALA A 128 -11.46 1.71 2.00
CA ALA A 128 -10.30 1.56 1.14
C ALA A 128 -10.71 0.94 -0.20
#